data_AF-A0AAN4PH78-F1
#
_entry.id   AF-A0AAN4PH78-F1
#
_cell.length_a   1.000
_cell.length_b   1.000
_cell.length_c   1.000
_cell.angle_alpha   90.00
_cell.angle_beta   90.00
_cell.angle_gamma   90.00
#
_symmetry.space_group_name_H-M   'P 1'
#
loop_
_entity.id
_entity.type
_entity.pdbx_description
1 polymer ?
#
loop_
_entity_poly.entity_id
_entity_poly.type
_entity_poly.pdbx_seq_one_letter_code
_entity_poly.pdbx_strand_id
1 'polypeptide(L)'
;MHAKTILALGLISVAVSAAKPTVYLIRHGEKPSDGGNGLSAQGLERAQCLRNVFGTVSSYNIGYIMAQTPKSDGKRARPYETVEPLAEDLGLTVDTSCDRDDPKCVRDAVEGYTGSGNILICWEHDALTDIVDKLGDDDAPSYPDDRFDLIWTDPYPYSAITAETSEQCDDSDQAQSYKEYHLYADSNEHKGKISHELIAAAASYEAAKVYEGQAAEHGPPESHEKAKEVLAALAGSIIDREVEIRGLDFIDRERAKTHAERQLTEAYSQNY
;
A
#
# COMPACT_ATOMS: atom_id res chain seq x y z
N MET A 1 12.91 20.73 74.15
CA MET A 1 13.67 20.06 73.08
C MET A 1 12.68 19.62 72.02
N HIS A 2 12.63 20.29 70.86
CA HIS A 2 11.70 19.96 69.77
C HIS A 2 12.52 19.44 68.59
N ALA A 3 12.47 18.12 68.36
CA ALA A 3 13.08 17.50 67.19
C ALA A 3 12.12 17.68 65.99
N LYS A 4 12.59 18.37 64.95
CA LYS A 4 11.89 18.48 63.67
C LYS A 4 12.32 17.30 62.79
N THR A 5 11.43 16.34 62.60
CA THR A 5 11.62 15.24 61.63
C THR A 5 11.35 15.79 60.23
N ILE A 6 12.39 15.86 59.40
CA ILE A 6 12.27 16.20 57.98
C ILE A 6 12.08 14.88 57.23
N LEU A 7 10.88 14.66 56.69
CA LEU A 7 10.57 13.52 55.83
C LEU A 7 11.00 13.88 54.40
N ALA A 8 12.12 13.33 53.93
CA ALA A 8 12.56 13.46 52.55
C ALA A 8 11.77 12.46 51.68
N LEU A 9 10.85 12.97 50.88
CA LEU A 9 10.16 12.19 49.83
C LEU A 9 11.13 12.02 48.66
N GLY A 10 11.78 10.86 48.55
CA GLY A 10 12.60 10.52 47.41
C GLY A 10 11.74 10.29 46.17
N LEU A 11 11.89 11.13 45.14
CA LEU A 11 11.37 10.88 43.80
C LEU A 11 12.16 9.72 43.19
N ILE A 12 11.53 8.54 43.09
CA ILE A 12 12.07 7.41 42.33
C ILE A 12 11.71 7.66 40.86
N SER A 13 12.67 8.15 40.08
CA SER A 13 12.55 8.22 38.62
C SER A 13 12.72 6.82 38.04
N VAL A 14 11.64 6.18 37.64
CA VAL A 14 11.70 4.94 36.87
C VAL A 14 12.07 5.32 35.43
N ALA A 15 13.29 4.99 35.01
CA ALA A 15 13.66 5.09 33.61
C ALA A 15 12.88 4.01 32.84
N VAL A 16 11.82 4.43 32.14
CA VAL A 16 11.11 3.58 31.19
C VAL A 16 12.05 3.41 29.99
N SER A 17 12.64 2.22 29.84
CA SER A 17 13.31 1.87 28.59
C SER A 17 12.24 1.78 27.51
N ALA A 18 12.31 2.64 26.49
CA ALA A 18 11.47 2.48 25.31
C ALA A 18 11.77 1.11 24.69
N ALA A 19 10.72 0.31 24.47
CA ALA A 19 10.86 -0.90 23.69
C ALA A 19 11.33 -0.52 22.28
N LYS A 20 12.33 -1.23 21.76
CA LYS A 20 12.79 -1.04 20.38
C LYS A 20 11.67 -1.45 19.41
N PRO A 21 11.54 -0.79 18.26
CA PRO A 21 10.47 -1.07 17.31
C PRO A 21 10.62 -2.48 16.75
N THR A 22 9.50 -3.11 16.39
CA THR A 22 9.50 -4.24 15.46
C THR A 22 9.62 -3.69 14.05
N VAL A 23 10.38 -4.37 13.19
CA VAL A 23 10.44 -4.09 11.75
C VAL A 23 9.51 -5.07 11.05
N TYR A 24 8.60 -4.53 10.24
CA TYR A 24 7.77 -5.31 9.32
C TYR A 24 8.28 -5.08 7.91
N LEU A 25 8.53 -6.15 7.16
CA LEU A 25 8.99 -6.06 5.79
C LEU A 25 7.96 -6.66 4.84
N ILE A 26 7.67 -5.92 3.77
CA ILE A 26 6.78 -6.35 2.69
C ILE A 26 7.46 -6.08 1.34
N ARG A 27 7.10 -6.87 0.33
CA ARG A 27 7.44 -6.55 -1.06
C ARG A 27 6.49 -5.47 -1.59
N HIS A 28 6.94 -4.72 -2.60
CA HIS A 28 6.03 -3.93 -3.44
C HIS A 28 4.91 -4.80 -4.04
N GLY A 29 3.77 -4.19 -4.35
CA GLY A 29 2.62 -4.83 -4.99
C GLY A 29 2.87 -5.28 -6.43
N GLU A 30 1.88 -5.94 -7.02
CA GLU A 30 1.99 -6.66 -8.29
C GLU A 30 2.43 -5.76 -9.44
N LYS A 31 3.22 -6.35 -10.35
CA LYS A 31 3.78 -5.67 -11.52
C LYS A 31 2.82 -5.83 -12.73
N PRO A 32 2.78 -4.86 -13.65
CA PRO A 32 2.17 -5.06 -14.96
C PRO A 32 2.73 -6.30 -15.67
N SER A 33 1.90 -6.99 -16.44
CA SER A 33 2.26 -8.26 -17.09
C SER A 33 3.37 -8.12 -18.14
N ASP A 34 3.54 -6.93 -18.70
CA ASP A 34 4.62 -6.56 -19.62
C ASP A 34 5.92 -6.12 -18.90
N GLY A 35 5.91 -6.09 -17.57
CA GLY A 35 7.03 -5.60 -16.76
C GLY A 35 7.20 -4.08 -16.77
N GLY A 36 6.26 -3.33 -17.35
CA GLY A 36 6.23 -1.86 -17.41
C GLY A 36 6.20 -1.22 -16.02
N ASN A 37 6.58 0.05 -15.92
CA ASN A 37 6.71 0.77 -14.64
C ASN A 37 5.40 0.82 -13.84
N GLY A 38 5.52 1.10 -12.53
CA GLY A 38 4.36 1.24 -11.64
C GLY A 38 3.68 -0.07 -11.25
N LEU A 39 2.68 0.03 -10.39
CA LEU A 39 1.83 -1.09 -9.97
C LEU A 39 0.84 -1.50 -11.09
N SER A 40 0.52 -2.80 -11.17
CA SER A 40 -0.66 -3.25 -11.92
C SER A 40 -1.95 -2.91 -11.19
N ALA A 41 -3.10 -3.10 -11.84
CA ALA A 41 -4.40 -2.98 -11.20
C ALA A 41 -4.51 -3.80 -9.90
N GLN A 42 -3.95 -5.02 -9.89
CA GLN A 42 -3.90 -5.85 -8.67
C GLN A 42 -2.96 -5.26 -7.61
N GLY A 43 -1.82 -4.71 -8.01
CA GLY A 43 -0.88 -4.05 -7.09
C GLY A 43 -1.47 -2.79 -6.45
N LEU A 44 -2.25 -2.01 -7.22
CA LEU A 44 -2.99 -0.87 -6.71
C LEU A 44 -4.08 -1.29 -5.71
N GLU A 45 -4.79 -2.38 -5.97
CA GLU A 45 -5.75 -2.96 -5.01
C GLU A 45 -5.06 -3.35 -3.70
N ARG A 46 -3.88 -3.99 -3.80
CA ARG A 46 -3.07 -4.32 -2.63
C ARG A 46 -2.69 -3.07 -1.84
N ALA A 47 -2.20 -2.02 -2.51
CA ALA A 47 -1.85 -0.75 -1.85
C ALA A 47 -3.04 -0.15 -1.07
N GLN A 48 -4.26 -0.26 -1.61
CA GLN A 48 -5.48 0.17 -0.92
C GLN A 48 -5.84 -0.73 0.27
N CYS A 49 -5.66 -2.04 0.13
CA CYS A 49 -5.88 -2.99 1.22
C CYS A 49 -4.95 -2.74 2.42
N LEU A 50 -3.69 -2.40 2.16
CA LEU A 50 -2.68 -2.19 3.22
C LEU A 50 -3.09 -1.13 4.25
N ARG A 51 -3.94 -0.17 3.86
CA ARG A 51 -4.56 0.82 4.74
C ARG A 51 -5.36 0.19 5.88
N ASN A 52 -6.01 -0.95 5.61
CA ASN A 52 -6.76 -1.71 6.62
C ASN A 52 -5.86 -2.63 7.44
N VAL A 53 -4.82 -3.20 6.83
CA VAL A 53 -3.88 -4.12 7.48
C VAL A 53 -3.02 -3.38 8.50
N PHE A 54 -2.41 -2.26 8.10
CA PHE A 54 -1.44 -1.50 8.88
C PHE A 54 -1.97 -0.17 9.42
N GLY A 55 -3.27 0.12 9.24
CA GLY A 55 -3.90 1.38 9.62
C GLY A 55 -3.87 1.70 11.11
N THR A 56 -4.42 2.86 11.47
CA THR A 56 -4.35 3.44 12.83
C THR A 56 -4.88 2.55 13.95
N VAL A 57 -5.83 1.65 13.65
CA VAL A 57 -6.44 0.72 14.62
C VAL A 57 -5.78 -0.67 14.63
N SER A 58 -4.79 -0.89 13.76
CA SER A 58 -4.08 -2.16 13.67
C SER A 58 -3.19 -2.41 14.88
N SER A 59 -2.94 -3.67 15.20
CA SER A 59 -1.94 -4.05 16.21
C SER A 59 -0.51 -3.79 15.77
N TYR A 60 -0.28 -3.52 14.47
CA TYR A 60 1.04 -3.24 13.92
C TYR A 60 1.59 -1.90 14.40
N ASN A 61 0.73 -0.91 14.70
CA ASN A 61 1.12 0.38 15.28
C ASN A 61 2.30 1.05 14.52
N ILE A 62 2.14 1.23 13.21
CA ILE A 62 3.19 1.77 12.34
C ILE A 62 3.42 3.26 12.64
N GLY A 63 4.68 3.61 12.93
CA GLY A 63 5.13 4.97 13.23
C GLY A 63 6.22 5.48 12.30
N TYR A 64 6.69 4.66 11.36
CA TYR A 64 7.67 5.01 10.34
C TYR A 64 7.52 4.08 9.15
N ILE A 65 7.53 4.65 7.94
CA ILE A 65 7.42 3.91 6.69
C ILE A 65 8.61 4.27 5.83
N MET A 66 9.27 3.24 5.31
CA MET A 66 10.42 3.37 4.43
C MET A 66 10.18 2.59 3.15
N ALA A 67 10.56 3.17 2.01
CA ALA A 67 10.47 2.52 0.72
C ALA A 67 11.70 2.83 -0.13
N GLN A 68 11.96 1.96 -1.10
CA GLN A 68 13.07 2.11 -2.04
C GLN A 68 12.99 3.43 -2.81
N THR A 69 14.13 4.11 -2.98
CA THR A 69 14.17 5.34 -3.78
C THR A 69 13.66 5.10 -5.22
N PRO A 70 12.59 5.78 -5.66
CA PRO A 70 12.17 5.78 -7.05
C PRO A 70 13.20 6.47 -7.96
N LYS A 71 13.31 6.03 -9.21
CA LYS A 71 14.09 6.71 -10.25
C LYS A 71 13.20 7.68 -11.01
N SER A 72 13.81 8.73 -11.56
CA SER A 72 13.11 9.74 -12.36
C SER A 72 12.53 9.23 -13.69
N ASP A 73 12.85 7.99 -14.09
CA ASP A 73 12.30 7.32 -15.28
C ASP A 73 11.15 6.35 -14.92
N GLY A 74 10.55 6.52 -13.74
CA GLY A 74 9.47 5.68 -13.20
C GLY A 74 9.92 4.30 -12.69
N LYS A 75 11.17 3.90 -12.93
CA LYS A 75 11.69 2.62 -12.40
C LYS A 75 11.80 2.71 -10.88
N ARG A 76 11.67 1.55 -10.23
CA ARG A 76 11.78 1.44 -8.76
C ARG A 76 10.70 2.21 -7.98
N ALA A 77 9.64 2.70 -8.63
CA ALA A 77 8.57 3.44 -7.97
C ALA A 77 7.58 2.56 -7.17
N ARG A 78 7.37 1.30 -7.59
CA ARG A 78 6.40 0.38 -6.97
C ARG A 78 6.47 0.28 -5.44
N PRO A 79 7.64 0.16 -4.79
CA PRO A 79 7.70 0.09 -3.33
C PRO A 79 7.11 1.34 -2.66
N TYR A 80 7.36 2.52 -3.22
CA TYR A 80 6.76 3.77 -2.75
C TYR A 80 5.23 3.77 -2.99
N GLU A 81 4.79 3.49 -4.22
CA GLU A 81 3.37 3.46 -4.60
C GLU A 81 2.55 2.47 -3.77
N THR A 82 3.19 1.38 -3.32
CA THR A 82 2.53 0.34 -2.51
C THR A 82 2.12 0.85 -1.13
N VAL A 83 2.95 1.72 -0.53
CA VAL A 83 2.74 2.19 0.86
C VAL A 83 2.28 3.63 0.96
N GLU A 84 2.29 4.40 -0.14
CA GLU A 84 1.86 5.80 -0.17
C GLU A 84 0.44 6.00 0.38
N PRO A 85 -0.60 5.24 -0.02
CA PRO A 85 -1.95 5.44 0.52
C PRO A 85 -2.05 5.19 2.03
N LEU A 86 -1.30 4.22 2.54
CA LEU A 86 -1.21 3.95 3.99
C LEU A 86 -0.50 5.09 4.72
N ALA A 87 0.59 5.61 4.16
CA ALA A 87 1.33 6.71 4.76
C ALA A 87 0.46 7.97 4.87
N GLU A 88 -0.32 8.29 3.83
CA GLU A 88 -1.28 9.40 3.85
C GLU A 88 -2.31 9.25 4.98
N ASP A 89 -2.91 8.06 5.12
CA ASP A 89 -3.90 7.78 6.18
C ASP A 89 -3.33 7.89 7.60
N LEU A 90 -2.08 7.48 7.78
CA LEU A 90 -1.38 7.58 9.06
C LEU A 90 -0.83 8.99 9.33
N GLY A 91 -0.87 9.89 8.35
CA GLY A 91 -0.25 11.22 8.45
C GLY A 91 1.28 11.15 8.51
N LEU A 92 1.87 10.13 7.88
CA LEU A 92 3.30 9.88 7.80
C LEU A 92 3.84 10.23 6.40
N THR A 93 5.13 10.51 6.32
CA THR A 93 5.85 10.57 5.04
C THR A 93 6.54 9.24 4.79
N VAL A 94 6.58 8.80 3.52
CA VAL A 94 7.41 7.66 3.12
C VAL A 94 8.85 8.12 2.96
N ASP A 95 9.76 7.60 3.77
CA ASP A 95 11.18 7.86 3.63
C ASP A 95 11.75 7.03 2.49
N THR A 96 12.26 7.73 1.46
CA THR A 96 12.80 7.17 0.22
C THR A 96 14.29 7.49 0.07
N SER A 97 14.99 7.73 1.18
CA SER A 97 16.39 8.18 1.15
C SER A 97 17.42 7.09 0.84
N CYS A 98 17.04 5.80 0.96
CA CYS A 98 17.93 4.68 0.71
C CYS A 98 17.72 4.05 -0.68
N ASP A 99 18.80 3.87 -1.44
CA ASP A 99 18.76 3.17 -2.72
C ASP A 99 18.53 1.67 -2.52
N ARG A 100 17.91 1.01 -3.50
CA ARG A 100 17.65 -0.43 -3.55
C ARG A 100 18.80 -1.28 -3.03
N ASP A 101 20.00 -0.95 -3.50
CA ASP A 101 21.20 -1.78 -3.34
C ASP A 101 22.03 -1.33 -2.11
N ASP A 102 21.47 -0.55 -1.18
CA ASP A 102 22.11 -0.06 0.04
C ASP A 102 21.36 -0.49 1.34
N PRO A 103 21.39 -1.78 1.71
CA PRO A 103 20.78 -2.27 2.95
C PRO A 103 21.44 -1.69 4.22
N LYS A 104 22.67 -1.17 4.10
CA LYS A 104 23.34 -0.52 5.23
C LYS A 104 22.66 0.82 5.58
N CYS A 105 22.28 1.60 4.56
CA CYS A 105 21.47 2.80 4.76
C CYS A 105 20.17 2.46 5.51
N VAL A 106 19.51 1.36 5.13
CA VAL A 106 18.28 0.89 5.77
C VAL A 106 18.50 0.59 7.25
N ARG A 107 19.54 -0.19 7.57
CA ARG A 107 19.91 -0.48 8.96
C ARG A 107 20.20 0.80 9.75
N ASP A 108 20.98 1.72 9.19
CA ASP A 108 21.33 2.97 9.87
C ASP A 108 20.07 3.82 10.18
N ALA A 109 19.07 3.82 9.29
CA ALA A 109 17.77 4.45 9.51
C ALA A 109 16.96 3.75 10.63
N VAL A 110 16.91 2.41 10.63
CA VAL A 110 16.24 1.62 11.67
C VAL A 110 16.88 1.83 13.05
N GLU A 111 18.21 1.78 13.14
CA GLU A 111 18.95 2.01 14.39
C GLU A 111 18.78 3.44 14.92
N GLY A 112 18.71 4.41 14.00
CA GLY A 112 18.51 5.83 14.28
C GLY A 112 17.08 6.22 14.65
N TYR A 113 16.10 5.35 14.41
CA TYR A 113 14.70 5.64 14.72
C TYR A 113 14.47 5.74 16.23
N THR A 114 13.94 6.90 16.65
CA THR A 114 13.62 7.22 18.05
C THR A 114 12.14 7.57 18.25
N GLY A 115 11.33 7.43 17.19
CA GLY A 115 9.89 7.66 17.24
C GLY A 115 9.14 6.57 17.99
N SER A 116 7.84 6.78 18.15
CA SER A 116 6.93 5.79 18.73
C SER A 116 6.31 4.92 17.65
N GLY A 117 6.17 3.63 17.92
CA GLY A 117 5.56 2.68 17.00
C GLY A 117 6.61 1.81 16.30
N ASN A 118 6.12 1.01 15.37
CA ASN A 118 6.92 0.06 14.61
C ASN A 118 7.25 0.61 13.22
N ILE A 119 8.19 -0.05 12.55
CA ILE A 119 8.70 0.37 11.24
C ILE A 119 8.12 -0.56 10.17
N LEU A 120 7.61 0.00 9.08
CA LEU A 120 7.24 -0.74 7.87
C LEU A 120 8.23 -0.43 6.76
N ILE A 121 8.83 -1.47 6.17
CA ILE A 121 9.76 -1.38 5.05
C ILE A 121 9.14 -2.05 3.84
N CYS A 122 9.00 -1.33 2.73
CA CYS A 122 8.52 -1.87 1.46
C CYS A 122 9.64 -1.84 0.41
N TRP A 123 9.94 -2.98 -0.22
CA TRP A 123 11.10 -3.10 -1.11
C TRP A 123 10.90 -4.06 -2.30
N GLU A 124 11.94 -4.19 -3.13
CA GLU A 124 12.07 -5.29 -4.09
C GLU A 124 12.47 -6.59 -3.38
N HIS A 125 11.78 -7.70 -3.70
CA HIS A 125 11.96 -9.02 -3.08
C HIS A 125 13.42 -9.47 -2.91
N ASP A 126 14.24 -9.44 -3.96
CA ASP A 126 15.65 -9.87 -3.90
C ASP A 126 16.46 -9.12 -2.83
N ALA A 127 16.15 -7.84 -2.61
CA ALA A 127 16.88 -7.00 -1.67
C ALA A 127 16.28 -7.00 -0.25
N LEU A 128 15.10 -7.62 -0.04
CA LEU A 128 14.56 -7.82 1.31
C LEU A 128 15.44 -8.76 2.14
N THR A 129 15.93 -9.84 1.53
CA THR A 129 16.89 -10.77 2.16
C THR A 129 18.15 -10.02 2.61
N ASP A 130 18.72 -9.19 1.74
CA ASP A 130 19.92 -8.41 2.05
C ASP A 130 19.68 -7.38 3.17
N ILE A 131 18.47 -6.81 3.25
CA ILE A 131 18.09 -5.92 4.36
C ILE A 131 18.05 -6.69 5.68
N VAL A 132 17.42 -7.86 5.72
CA VAL A 132 17.28 -8.69 6.93
C VAL A 132 18.65 -9.17 7.42
N ASP A 133 19.51 -9.66 6.51
CA ASP A 133 20.91 -9.97 6.82
C ASP A 133 21.61 -8.77 7.45
N LYS A 134 21.42 -7.59 6.84
CA LYS A 134 22.10 -6.39 7.30
C LYS A 134 21.61 -5.87 8.65
N LEU A 135 20.33 -6.10 8.98
CA LEU A 135 19.76 -5.73 10.27
C LEU A 135 20.33 -6.56 11.41
N GLY A 136 20.66 -7.84 11.17
CA GLY A 136 21.35 -8.68 12.15
C GLY A 136 21.12 -10.19 12.05
N ASP A 137 20.37 -10.66 11.06
CA ASP A 137 20.12 -12.10 10.84
C ASP A 137 21.11 -12.68 9.83
N ASP A 138 22.27 -13.15 10.30
CA ASP A 138 23.32 -13.73 9.44
C ASP A 138 22.85 -14.99 8.66
N ASP A 139 21.69 -15.57 9.00
CA ASP A 139 21.06 -16.71 8.33
C ASP A 139 19.72 -16.32 7.66
N ALA A 140 19.61 -15.07 7.20
CA ALA A 140 18.39 -14.50 6.63
C ALA A 140 17.72 -15.40 5.57
N PRO A 141 16.40 -15.63 5.65
CA PRO A 141 15.68 -16.42 4.66
C PRO A 141 15.61 -15.69 3.31
N SER A 142 15.44 -16.45 2.22
CA SER A 142 15.15 -15.86 0.91
C SER A 142 13.68 -15.48 0.80
N TYR A 143 13.38 -14.25 0.38
CA TYR A 143 12.01 -13.84 0.11
C TYR A 143 11.45 -14.59 -1.11
N PRO A 144 10.26 -15.20 -1.06
CA PRO A 144 9.72 -15.99 -2.18
C PRO A 144 9.26 -15.11 -3.36
N ASP A 145 9.68 -15.48 -4.57
CA ASP A 145 9.47 -14.70 -5.81
C ASP A 145 8.01 -14.55 -6.22
N ASP A 146 7.16 -15.51 -5.89
CA ASP A 146 5.76 -15.59 -6.32
C ASP A 146 4.77 -14.98 -5.33
N ARG A 147 5.26 -14.53 -4.16
CA ARG A 147 4.42 -13.95 -3.10
C ARG A 147 4.55 -12.44 -3.04
N PHE A 148 3.43 -11.76 -3.21
CA PHE A 148 3.31 -10.30 -3.06
C PHE A 148 2.65 -9.91 -1.74
N ASP A 149 2.12 -10.89 -1.00
CA ASP A 149 1.22 -10.70 0.13
C ASP A 149 1.87 -11.00 1.49
N LEU A 150 3.16 -11.31 1.54
CA LEU A 150 3.82 -11.69 2.79
C LEU A 150 4.25 -10.46 3.59
N ILE A 151 4.07 -10.60 4.90
CA ILE A 151 4.61 -9.71 5.93
C ILE A 151 5.62 -10.52 6.72
N TRP A 152 6.88 -10.13 6.64
CA TRP A 152 7.93 -10.62 7.52
C TRP A 152 7.97 -9.78 8.80
N THR A 153 7.97 -10.45 9.94
CA THR A 153 8.03 -9.80 11.26
C THR A 153 9.40 -10.02 11.90
N ASP A 154 10.15 -8.93 12.04
CA ASP A 154 11.51 -8.91 12.55
C ASP A 154 11.60 -8.05 13.84
N PRO A 155 11.38 -8.64 15.03
CA PRO A 155 11.47 -7.92 16.28
C PRO A 155 12.93 -7.71 16.70
N TYR A 156 13.20 -6.64 17.45
CA TYR A 156 14.51 -6.45 18.07
C TYR A 156 14.93 -7.71 18.87
N PRO A 157 16.17 -8.23 18.71
CA PRO A 157 17.36 -7.58 18.17
C PRO A 157 17.58 -7.68 16.65
N TYR A 158 16.54 -7.97 15.87
CA TYR A 158 16.58 -8.10 14.40
C TYR A 158 17.44 -9.26 13.90
N SER A 159 17.52 -10.31 14.71
CA SER A 159 18.40 -11.45 14.45
C SER A 159 17.67 -12.65 13.82
N ALA A 160 16.37 -12.52 13.55
CA ALA A 160 15.56 -13.58 12.95
C ALA A 160 14.17 -13.07 12.56
N ILE A 161 13.70 -13.44 11.36
CA ILE A 161 12.27 -13.37 11.04
C ILE A 161 11.49 -14.34 11.93
N THR A 162 10.66 -13.81 12.81
CA THR A 162 9.92 -14.61 13.81
C THR A 162 8.54 -15.04 13.34
N ALA A 163 8.00 -14.38 12.32
CA ALA A 163 6.72 -14.74 11.71
C ALA A 163 6.68 -14.32 10.24
N GLU A 164 6.05 -15.17 9.43
CA GLU A 164 5.66 -14.89 8.06
C GLU A 164 4.13 -15.03 7.96
N THR A 165 3.45 -13.91 7.76
CA THR A 165 1.98 -13.86 7.67
C THR A 165 1.54 -13.30 6.33
N SER A 166 0.34 -13.63 5.88
CA SER A 166 -0.25 -12.97 4.71
C SER A 166 -0.99 -11.71 5.13
N GLU A 167 -0.91 -10.66 4.32
CA GLU A 167 -1.75 -9.45 4.40
C GLU A 167 -3.24 -9.78 4.25
N GLN A 168 -3.58 -10.92 3.64
CA GLN A 168 -4.94 -11.34 3.32
C GLN A 168 -5.69 -10.33 2.42
N CYS A 169 -4.96 -9.58 1.60
CA CYS A 169 -5.54 -8.56 0.73
C CYS A 169 -6.43 -9.09 -0.41
N ASP A 170 -6.31 -10.38 -0.71
CA ASP A 170 -7.23 -11.06 -1.62
C ASP A 170 -8.68 -11.02 -1.10
N ASP A 171 -8.90 -10.71 0.19
CA ASP A 171 -10.20 -10.58 0.87
C ASP A 171 -10.47 -9.16 1.44
N SER A 172 -9.74 -8.13 1.01
CA SER A 172 -9.93 -6.72 1.44
C SER A 172 -11.30 -6.14 1.09
N ASP A 173 -11.78 -5.07 1.75
CA ASP A 173 -13.06 -4.41 1.43
C ASP A 173 -13.16 -3.95 -0.04
N GLN A 174 -12.04 -3.62 -0.69
CA GLN A 174 -11.95 -3.24 -2.10
C GLN A 174 -12.00 -4.47 -3.00
N ALA A 175 -11.30 -5.55 -2.65
CA ALA A 175 -11.44 -6.85 -3.31
C ALA A 175 -12.83 -7.44 -3.10
N GLN A 176 -13.42 -7.24 -1.92
CA GLN A 176 -14.80 -7.56 -1.56
C GLN A 176 -15.75 -6.64 -2.29
N SER A 177 -15.46 -5.35 -2.48
CA SER A 177 -16.28 -4.43 -3.29
C SER A 177 -16.27 -4.86 -4.75
N TYR A 178 -15.12 -5.24 -5.30
CA TYR A 178 -15.03 -5.79 -6.65
C TYR A 178 -15.76 -7.14 -6.78
N LYS A 179 -15.58 -8.04 -5.80
CA LYS A 179 -16.31 -9.32 -5.69
C LYS A 179 -17.82 -9.08 -5.48
N GLU A 180 -18.21 -8.09 -4.69
CA GLU A 180 -19.58 -7.69 -4.38
C GLU A 180 -20.22 -7.11 -5.63
N TYR A 181 -19.55 -6.19 -6.33
CA TYR A 181 -19.98 -5.70 -7.63
C TYR A 181 -20.24 -6.85 -8.62
N HIS A 182 -19.33 -7.83 -8.72
CA HIS A 182 -19.49 -9.00 -9.58
C HIS A 182 -20.62 -9.94 -9.12
N LEU A 183 -20.75 -10.20 -7.82
CA LEU A 183 -21.83 -11.02 -7.25
C LEU A 183 -23.21 -10.36 -7.42
N TYR A 184 -23.30 -9.05 -7.22
CA TYR A 184 -24.51 -8.26 -7.47
C TYR A 184 -24.82 -8.11 -8.97
N ALA A 185 -23.80 -8.10 -9.84
CA ALA A 185 -23.99 -8.12 -11.30
C ALA A 185 -24.60 -9.43 -11.80
N ASP A 186 -24.20 -10.56 -11.22
CA ASP A 186 -24.70 -11.89 -11.60
C ASP A 186 -26.05 -12.23 -10.95
N SER A 187 -26.37 -11.65 -9.79
CA SER A 187 -27.68 -11.82 -9.16
C SER A 187 -28.72 -10.91 -9.83
N ASN A 188 -29.48 -11.43 -10.78
CA ASN A 188 -30.65 -10.76 -11.38
C ASN A 188 -31.79 -10.39 -10.38
N GLU A 189 -31.56 -10.50 -9.06
CA GLU A 189 -32.59 -10.40 -8.01
C GLU A 189 -32.52 -9.16 -7.11
N HIS A 190 -31.47 -8.33 -7.18
CA HIS A 190 -31.37 -7.15 -6.32
C HIS A 190 -31.55 -5.83 -7.08
N LYS A 191 -32.81 -5.37 -7.16
CA LYS A 191 -33.19 -4.00 -7.55
C LYS A 191 -32.86 -2.95 -6.46
N GLY A 192 -31.69 -3.06 -5.83
CA GLY A 192 -31.16 -2.05 -4.90
C GLY A 192 -30.28 -1.05 -5.66
N LYS A 193 -30.32 0.23 -5.30
CA LYS A 193 -29.38 1.22 -5.83
C LYS A 193 -27.96 0.87 -5.35
N ILE A 194 -27.07 0.54 -6.27
CA ILE A 194 -25.62 0.40 -6.00
C ILE A 194 -25.04 1.80 -5.78
N SER A 195 -24.09 1.95 -4.86
CA SER A 195 -23.44 3.24 -4.64
C SER A 195 -22.59 3.64 -5.85
N HIS A 196 -22.57 4.94 -6.16
CA HIS A 196 -21.73 5.47 -7.24
C HIS A 196 -20.22 5.24 -6.98
N GLU A 197 -19.81 5.16 -5.71
CA GLU A 197 -18.45 4.77 -5.30
C GLU A 197 -18.09 3.35 -5.71
N LEU A 198 -19.01 2.39 -5.53
CA LEU A 198 -18.78 1.00 -5.90
C LEU A 198 -18.69 0.82 -7.42
N ILE A 199 -19.54 1.52 -8.16
CA ILE A 199 -19.52 1.53 -9.63
C ILE A 199 -18.25 2.22 -10.13
N ALA A 200 -17.86 3.34 -9.52
CA ALA A 200 -16.62 4.04 -9.84
C ALA A 200 -15.40 3.14 -9.64
N ALA A 201 -15.31 2.45 -8.50
CA ALA A 201 -14.21 1.53 -8.21
C ALA A 201 -14.13 0.39 -9.23
N ALA A 202 -15.26 -0.26 -9.53
CA ALA A 202 -15.31 -1.33 -10.52
C ALA A 202 -14.96 -0.85 -11.94
N ALA A 203 -15.48 0.30 -12.34
CA ALA A 203 -15.20 0.88 -13.65
C ALA A 203 -13.75 1.34 -13.80
N SER A 204 -13.16 1.96 -12.77
CA SER A 204 -11.75 2.32 -12.73
C SER A 204 -10.85 1.09 -12.88
N TYR A 205 -11.20 0.01 -12.19
CA TYR A 205 -10.45 -1.23 -12.27
C TYR A 205 -10.54 -1.91 -13.63
N GLU A 206 -11.75 -2.05 -14.19
CA GLU A 206 -11.94 -2.62 -15.53
C GLU A 206 -11.25 -1.74 -16.58
N ALA A 207 -11.31 -0.42 -16.43
CA ALA A 207 -10.59 0.52 -17.29
C ALA A 207 -9.07 0.35 -17.20
N ALA A 208 -8.51 0.23 -16.00
CA ALA A 208 -7.09 -0.02 -15.77
C ALA A 208 -6.64 -1.33 -16.42
N LYS A 209 -7.39 -2.43 -16.24
CA LYS A 209 -7.10 -3.72 -16.89
C LYS A 209 -7.13 -3.65 -18.42
N VAL A 210 -8.15 -3.00 -18.98
CA VAL A 210 -8.25 -2.83 -20.44
C VAL A 210 -7.09 -1.99 -20.95
N TYR A 211 -6.75 -0.90 -20.26
CA TYR A 211 -5.62 -0.05 -20.58
C TYR A 211 -4.30 -0.81 -20.53
N GLU A 212 -4.04 -1.56 -19.46
CA GLU A 212 -2.84 -2.38 -19.30
C GLU A 212 -2.70 -3.39 -20.45
N GLY A 213 -3.79 -4.08 -20.81
CA GLY A 213 -3.78 -5.00 -21.95
C GLY A 213 -3.44 -4.30 -23.27
N GLN A 214 -4.03 -3.12 -23.51
CA GLN A 214 -3.75 -2.31 -24.70
C GLN A 214 -2.31 -1.78 -24.72
N ALA A 215 -1.80 -1.33 -23.57
CA ALA A 215 -0.44 -0.85 -23.43
C ALA A 215 0.58 -1.98 -23.64
N ALA A 216 0.30 -3.19 -23.16
CA ALA A 216 1.14 -4.36 -23.39
C ALA A 216 1.15 -4.80 -24.86
N GLU A 217 0.02 -4.70 -25.57
CA GLU A 217 -0.09 -5.13 -26.97
C GLU A 217 0.41 -4.09 -27.98
N HIS A 218 0.17 -2.80 -27.70
CA HIS A 218 0.37 -1.71 -28.66
C HIS A 218 1.35 -0.63 -28.18
N GLY A 219 1.87 -0.76 -26.96
CA GLY A 219 2.67 0.26 -26.29
C GLY A 219 1.80 1.30 -25.57
N PRO A 220 2.32 1.93 -24.51
CA PRO A 220 1.59 2.97 -23.79
C PRO A 220 1.48 4.27 -24.62
N PRO A 221 0.50 5.15 -24.33
CA PRO A 221 0.37 6.45 -24.98
C PRO A 221 1.60 7.35 -24.80
N GLU A 222 1.76 8.34 -25.68
CA GLU A 222 2.93 9.24 -25.70
C GLU A 222 3.07 10.12 -24.45
N SER A 223 2.01 10.30 -23.65
CA SER A 223 2.05 11.14 -22.46
C SER A 223 1.13 10.66 -21.35
N HIS A 224 1.48 11.06 -20.13
CA HIS A 224 0.71 10.81 -18.91
C HIS A 224 -0.71 11.33 -18.97
N GLU A 225 -0.89 12.56 -19.44
CA GLU A 225 -2.22 13.14 -19.63
C GLU A 225 -3.04 12.33 -20.63
N LYS A 226 -2.38 11.76 -21.65
CA LYS A 226 -3.08 10.89 -22.60
C LYS A 226 -3.48 9.55 -21.99
N ALA A 227 -2.65 8.98 -21.12
CA ALA A 227 -3.00 7.79 -20.35
C ALA A 227 -4.22 8.04 -19.45
N LYS A 228 -4.24 9.15 -18.70
CA LYS A 228 -5.41 9.54 -17.88
C LYS A 228 -6.67 9.72 -18.71
N GLU A 229 -6.58 10.42 -19.84
CA GLU A 229 -7.73 10.61 -20.75
C GLU A 229 -8.28 9.26 -21.24
N VAL A 230 -7.41 8.32 -21.62
CA VAL A 230 -7.83 6.99 -22.08
C VAL A 230 -8.50 6.22 -20.94
N LEU A 231 -7.90 6.19 -19.76
CA LEU A 231 -8.45 5.52 -18.58
C LEU A 231 -9.80 6.13 -18.17
N ALA A 232 -9.91 7.45 -18.12
CA ALA A 232 -11.15 8.16 -17.82
C ALA A 232 -12.24 7.87 -18.87
N ALA A 233 -11.88 7.85 -20.16
CA ALA A 233 -12.81 7.49 -21.22
C ALA A 233 -13.28 6.03 -21.11
N LEU A 234 -12.38 5.10 -20.81
CA LEU A 234 -12.71 3.70 -20.57
C LEU A 234 -13.66 3.56 -19.36
N ALA A 235 -13.29 4.14 -18.21
CA ALA A 235 -14.12 4.09 -17.00
C ALA A 235 -15.48 4.76 -17.22
N GLY A 236 -15.51 5.92 -17.87
CA GLY A 236 -16.74 6.60 -18.25
C GLY A 236 -17.65 5.75 -19.13
N SER A 237 -17.08 5.02 -20.09
CA SER A 237 -17.85 4.10 -20.96
C SER A 237 -18.42 2.90 -20.20
N ILE A 238 -17.69 2.37 -19.23
CA ILE A 238 -18.13 1.28 -18.37
C ILE A 238 -19.26 1.75 -17.45
N ILE A 239 -19.11 2.93 -16.83
CA ILE A 239 -20.15 3.54 -15.99
C ILE A 239 -21.42 3.80 -16.80
N ASP A 240 -21.28 4.32 -18.02
CA ASP A 240 -22.41 4.58 -18.91
C ASP A 240 -23.19 3.29 -19.22
N ARG A 241 -22.48 2.22 -19.57
CA ARG A 241 -23.06 0.89 -19.79
C ARG A 241 -23.80 0.38 -18.55
N GLU A 242 -23.20 0.50 -17.36
CA GLU A 242 -23.82 0.02 -16.11
C GLU A 242 -25.06 0.83 -15.73
N VAL A 243 -25.02 2.16 -15.90
CA VAL A 243 -26.16 3.04 -15.64
C VAL A 243 -27.31 2.72 -16.59
N GLU A 244 -27.04 2.45 -17.86
CA GLU A 244 -28.05 2.06 -18.85
C GLU A 244 -28.69 0.72 -18.52
N ILE A 245 -27.90 -0.27 -18.10
CA ILE A 245 -28.40 -1.62 -17.75
C ILE A 245 -29.22 -1.58 -16.45
N ARG A 246 -28.79 -0.79 -15.47
CA ARG A 246 -29.34 -0.83 -14.11
C ARG A 246 -30.30 0.31 -13.76
N GLY A 247 -30.48 1.29 -14.64
CA GLY A 247 -31.45 2.37 -14.49
C GLY A 247 -31.12 3.35 -13.35
N LEU A 248 -29.83 3.64 -13.15
CA LEU A 248 -29.38 4.64 -12.18
C LEU A 248 -29.74 6.06 -12.65
N ASP A 249 -29.92 6.98 -11.70
CA ASP A 249 -30.22 8.36 -12.05
C ASP A 249 -28.96 9.12 -12.50
N PHE A 250 -29.18 10.25 -13.18
CA PHE A 250 -28.10 11.07 -13.75
C PHE A 250 -27.10 11.55 -12.70
N ILE A 251 -27.55 11.81 -11.47
CA ILE A 251 -26.68 12.30 -10.39
C ILE A 251 -25.73 11.17 -9.96
N ASP A 252 -26.24 9.95 -9.81
CA ASP A 252 -25.43 8.77 -9.48
C ASP A 252 -24.38 8.48 -10.56
N ARG A 253 -24.74 8.60 -11.85
CA ARG A 253 -23.81 8.47 -13.00
C ARG A 253 -22.66 9.46 -12.94
N GLU A 254 -22.97 10.75 -12.80
CA GLU A 254 -21.94 11.80 -12.83
C GLU A 254 -21.02 11.71 -11.61
N ARG A 255 -21.57 11.39 -10.43
CA ARG A 255 -20.75 11.13 -9.24
C ARG A 255 -19.83 9.92 -9.42
N ALA A 256 -20.31 8.84 -10.06
CA ALA A 256 -19.48 7.68 -10.35
C ALA A 256 -18.33 8.05 -11.30
N LYS A 257 -18.60 8.85 -12.34
CA LYS A 257 -17.56 9.34 -13.27
C LYS A 257 -16.51 10.18 -12.56
N THR A 258 -16.94 11.16 -11.78
CA THR A 258 -16.03 12.01 -11.01
C THR A 258 -15.18 11.20 -10.03
N HIS A 259 -15.77 10.21 -9.35
CA HIS A 259 -15.01 9.33 -8.45
C HIS A 259 -14.03 8.42 -9.20
N ALA A 260 -14.42 7.88 -10.36
CA ALA A 260 -13.53 7.04 -11.15
C ALA A 260 -12.36 7.84 -11.72
N GLU A 261 -12.63 9.03 -12.27
CA GLU A 261 -11.60 9.95 -12.74
C GLU A 261 -10.62 10.33 -11.62
N ARG A 262 -11.13 10.58 -10.41
CA ARG A 262 -10.29 10.86 -9.25
C ARG A 262 -9.42 9.66 -8.86
N GLN A 263 -10.01 8.47 -8.75
CA GLN A 263 -9.27 7.23 -8.45
C GLN A 263 -8.19 6.92 -9.49
N LEU A 264 -8.52 7.04 -10.78
CA LEU A 264 -7.58 6.83 -11.88
C LEU A 264 -6.50 7.90 -11.92
N THR A 265 -6.86 9.15 -11.63
CA THR A 265 -5.88 10.24 -11.57
C THR A 265 -4.91 10.03 -10.41
N GLU A 266 -5.41 9.71 -9.22
CA GLU A 266 -4.59 9.36 -8.04
C GLU A 266 -3.67 8.18 -8.38
N ALA A 267 -4.25 7.06 -8.84
CA ALA A 267 -3.51 5.83 -9.14
C ALA A 267 -2.46 5.96 -10.25
N TYR A 268 -2.73 6.76 -11.29
CA TYR A 268 -1.80 6.92 -12.40
C TYR A 268 -0.94 8.17 -12.30
N SER A 269 -1.17 9.08 -11.35
CA SER A 269 -0.42 10.33 -11.21
C SER A 269 1.09 10.14 -11.06
N GLN A 270 1.54 9.00 -10.54
CA GLN A 270 2.95 8.73 -10.18
C GLN A 270 3.70 7.79 -11.16
N ASN A 271 3.02 7.22 -12.17
CA ASN A 271 3.53 6.08 -12.95
C ASN A 271 4.47 6.43 -14.15
N TYR A 272 4.92 7.67 -14.32
CA TYR A 272 5.81 8.07 -15.44
C TYR A 272 6.87 9.11 -15.09
#